data_AF-A0A6J2Y2L1-F1
#
_entry.id   AF-A0A6J2Y2L1-F1
#
_cell.length_a   1.000
_cell.length_b   1.000
_cell.length_c   1.000
_cell.angle_alpha   90.00
_cell.angle_beta   90.00
_cell.angle_gamma   90.00
#
_symmetry.space_group_name_H-M   'P 1'
#
loop_
_entity.id
_entity.type
_entity.pdbx_description
1 polymer ?
#
loop_
_entity_poly.entity_id
_entity_poly.type
_entity_poly.pdbx_seq_one_letter_code
_entity_poly.pdbx_strand_id
1 'polypeptide(L)'
;MSLDQHHENLVNNNKSHKPCHLKQPEVNNAYVDNSNEVYFGHRNIFQGPVTIETVIFKDVKENLDKGNKTDGGIAKNPDESTRNGKEEYSKYNPNTPCIVNGFLWIKENAKNHMKITTIIIIVVICILAIAIIVPAVLLSRKKSSFILSRSDWGALDPSGVTTPLPTPVNYVIIHHTATENCTNQDQCIKNLQYIQKFHMESRDFYDIGYNFLVGGDGQAYEGRGWTVEGAHLFGYNSKSIGIAFVGTFNDIMPPKRQIEVCQKVIKQGLDWSYIDKDYKLLAARQLAGTESPGAVLYADVKTWPHWVKEP
;
A
#
# COMPACT_ATOMS: atom_id res chain seq x y z
N MET A 1 31.35 47.32 -6.60
CA MET A 1 32.62 46.56 -6.65
C MET A 1 32.25 45.10 -6.39
N SER A 2 31.79 44.38 -7.41
CA SER A 2 32.60 43.53 -8.31
C SER A 2 33.40 42.49 -7.55
N LEU A 3 33.00 41.22 -7.68
CA LEU A 3 33.86 40.04 -7.59
C LEU A 3 33.09 38.87 -8.19
N ASP A 4 33.24 38.73 -9.51
CA ASP A 4 32.99 37.51 -10.27
C ASP A 4 34.32 36.76 -10.45
N GLN A 5 34.23 35.42 -10.29
CA GLN A 5 34.82 34.34 -11.11
C GLN A 5 36.31 34.39 -11.52
N HIS A 6 37.04 33.31 -11.78
CA HIS A 6 37.03 31.85 -11.59
C HIS A 6 38.45 31.45 -12.03
N HIS A 7 39.07 30.42 -11.44
CA HIS A 7 40.30 29.84 -11.99
C HIS A 7 40.29 28.30 -11.92
N GLU A 8 40.85 27.73 -12.99
CA GLU A 8 41.47 26.40 -13.16
C GLU A 8 40.67 25.18 -13.71
N ASN A 9 40.75 25.07 -15.04
CA ASN A 9 41.18 23.93 -15.88
C ASN A 9 41.47 22.55 -15.24
N LEU A 10 40.85 21.50 -15.80
CA LEU A 10 41.48 20.19 -16.00
C LEU A 10 41.15 19.61 -17.38
N VAL A 11 42.19 19.05 -17.99
CA VAL A 11 42.38 18.68 -19.39
C VAL A 11 41.87 17.24 -19.66
N ASN A 12 41.06 17.05 -20.71
CA ASN A 12 40.65 15.73 -21.20
C ASN A 12 41.49 15.27 -22.40
N ASN A 13 42.24 14.17 -22.22
CA ASN A 13 43.03 13.50 -23.25
C ASN A 13 42.22 12.37 -23.92
N ASN A 14 41.78 12.55 -25.17
CA ASN A 14 41.27 11.47 -26.02
C ASN A 14 42.35 11.02 -27.01
N LYS A 15 42.91 9.82 -26.80
CA LYS A 15 43.80 9.15 -27.77
C LYS A 15 43.06 8.00 -28.46
N SER A 16 43.11 8.05 -29.79
CA SER A 16 42.60 7.09 -30.77
C SER A 16 43.40 5.78 -30.79
N HIS A 17 42.71 4.63 -30.80
CA HIS A 17 43.31 3.32 -31.13
C HIS A 17 42.56 2.65 -32.29
N LYS A 18 43.32 2.27 -33.33
CA LYS A 18 42.89 1.47 -34.50
C LYS A 18 42.94 -0.03 -34.18
N PRO A 19 42.12 -0.89 -34.83
CA PRO A 19 42.02 -2.32 -34.49
C PRO A 19 43.10 -3.19 -35.14
N CYS A 20 43.57 -4.21 -34.42
CA CYS A 20 44.41 -5.30 -34.91
C CYS A 20 43.55 -6.35 -35.65
N HIS A 21 43.95 -6.74 -36.86
CA HIS A 21 43.40 -7.91 -37.56
C HIS A 21 44.09 -9.19 -37.04
N LEU A 22 43.33 -10.08 -36.41
CA LEU A 22 43.70 -11.49 -36.24
C LEU A 22 43.15 -12.28 -37.43
N LYS A 23 44.02 -12.92 -38.19
CA LYS A 23 43.66 -13.80 -39.32
C LYS A 23 43.13 -15.12 -38.73
N GLN A 24 41.86 -15.46 -38.96
CA GLN A 24 41.32 -16.78 -38.62
C GLN A 24 41.93 -17.86 -39.55
N PRO A 25 42.22 -19.08 -39.05
CA PRO A 25 42.71 -20.16 -39.90
C PRO A 25 41.58 -20.66 -40.82
N GLU A 26 41.86 -20.76 -42.12
CA GLU A 26 41.01 -21.47 -43.07
C GLU A 26 41.23 -22.98 -42.91
N VAL A 27 40.15 -23.73 -42.69
CA VAL A 27 40.15 -25.18 -42.87
C VAL A 27 39.22 -25.46 -44.04
N ASN A 28 39.79 -25.88 -45.17
CA ASN A 28 39.01 -26.41 -46.28
C ASN A 28 38.69 -27.90 -46.06
N ASN A 29 37.63 -28.37 -46.72
CA ASN A 29 37.04 -29.70 -46.60
C ASN A 29 38.10 -30.81 -46.50
N ALA A 30 38.02 -31.61 -45.44
CA ALA A 30 38.71 -32.89 -45.34
C ALA A 30 37.80 -33.98 -45.92
N TYR A 31 38.27 -34.66 -46.95
CA TYR A 31 37.61 -35.87 -47.45
C TYR A 31 38.31 -37.09 -46.85
N VAL A 32 37.51 -38.00 -46.29
CA VAL A 32 37.99 -39.30 -45.85
C VAL A 32 37.16 -40.33 -46.59
N ASP A 33 37.84 -41.19 -47.35
CA ASP A 33 37.22 -42.33 -47.99
C ASP A 33 37.76 -43.62 -47.36
N ASN A 34 36.83 -44.50 -47.03
CA ASN A 34 37.04 -45.86 -46.51
C ASN A 34 38.18 -46.03 -45.47
N SER A 35 38.19 -45.20 -44.43
CA SER A 35 39.15 -45.29 -43.33
C SER A 35 38.45 -45.59 -42.01
N ASN A 36 39.01 -46.49 -41.20
CA ASN A 36 38.43 -46.86 -39.90
C ASN A 36 38.83 -45.91 -38.75
N GLU A 37 39.74 -44.95 -38.98
CA GLU A 37 40.13 -43.92 -38.00
C GLU A 37 40.46 -42.59 -38.70
N VAL A 38 40.03 -41.46 -38.10
CA VAL A 38 40.32 -40.09 -38.57
C VAL A 38 40.76 -39.25 -37.38
N TYR A 39 41.89 -38.53 -37.50
CA TYR A 39 42.47 -37.71 -36.44
C TYR A 39 42.41 -36.21 -36.79
N PHE A 40 41.86 -35.40 -35.87
CA PHE A 40 41.90 -33.94 -35.97
C PHE A 40 42.66 -33.35 -34.78
N GLY A 41 43.84 -32.78 -35.02
CA GLY A 41 44.58 -31.98 -34.03
C GLY A 41 45.04 -32.74 -32.77
N HIS A 42 45.36 -31.99 -31.71
CA HIS A 42 45.90 -32.52 -30.46
C HIS A 42 44.86 -33.35 -29.70
N ARG A 43 45.24 -34.60 -29.37
CA ARG A 43 44.43 -35.71 -28.84
C ARG A 43 43.38 -35.29 -27.79
N ASN A 44 42.10 -35.46 -28.11
CA ASN A 44 41.05 -35.67 -27.12
C ASN A 44 40.51 -37.10 -27.31
N ILE A 45 41.00 -38.03 -26.50
CA ILE A 45 40.52 -39.41 -26.48
C ILE A 45 39.38 -39.49 -25.48
N PHE A 46 38.15 -39.70 -25.96
CA PHE A 46 37.01 -40.02 -25.11
C PHE A 46 36.91 -41.55 -24.99
N GLN A 47 37.09 -42.09 -23.79
CA GLN A 47 36.83 -43.51 -23.50
C GLN A 47 35.43 -43.66 -22.93
N GLY A 48 34.50 -44.17 -23.73
CA GLY A 48 33.10 -44.43 -23.38
C GLY A 48 32.21 -44.51 -24.64
N PRO A 49 30.99 -45.07 -24.57
CA PRO A 49 30.08 -45.09 -25.71
C PRO A 49 29.72 -43.66 -26.13
N VAL A 50 29.96 -43.33 -27.40
CA VAL A 50 29.66 -42.00 -27.97
C VAL A 50 28.50 -42.12 -28.94
N THR A 51 27.48 -41.29 -28.78
CA THR A 51 26.36 -41.18 -29.71
C THR A 51 26.62 -40.02 -30.66
N ILE A 52 26.63 -40.27 -31.97
CA ILE A 52 26.79 -39.24 -32.99
C ILE A 52 25.40 -38.96 -33.58
N GLU A 53 24.90 -37.73 -33.41
CA GLU A 53 23.66 -37.30 -34.04
C GLU A 53 23.96 -36.59 -35.38
N THR A 54 23.47 -37.17 -36.47
CA THR A 54 23.51 -36.55 -37.79
C THR A 54 22.25 -35.71 -38.01
N VAL A 55 22.40 -34.39 -38.15
CA VAL A 55 21.29 -33.50 -38.53
C VAL A 55 21.30 -33.33 -40.05
N ILE A 56 20.31 -33.91 -40.74
CA ILE A 56 20.10 -33.70 -42.18
C ILE A 56 19.20 -32.47 -42.35
N PHE A 57 19.75 -31.38 -42.89
CA PHE A 57 18.94 -30.25 -43.33
C PHE A 57 18.32 -30.60 -44.69
N LYS A 58 16.98 -30.69 -44.76
CA LYS A 58 16.27 -30.75 -46.04
C LYS A 58 16.37 -29.38 -46.71
N ASP A 59 16.84 -29.36 -47.96
CA ASP A 59 16.81 -28.19 -48.81
C ASP A 59 15.39 -27.62 -48.89
N VAL A 60 15.24 -26.36 -48.53
CA VAL A 60 14.01 -25.59 -48.70
C VAL A 60 13.88 -25.23 -50.17
N LYS A 61 13.11 -26.03 -50.91
CA LYS A 61 12.43 -25.59 -52.14
C LYS A 61 11.00 -26.10 -52.11
N GLU A 62 10.10 -25.24 -51.67
CA GLU A 62 8.75 -25.19 -52.22
C GLU A 62 8.17 -23.81 -51.91
N ASN A 63 8.10 -22.98 -52.95
CA ASN A 63 7.32 -21.76 -52.96
C ASN A 63 6.35 -21.91 -54.13
N LEU A 64 5.06 -21.91 -53.79
CA LEU A 64 3.88 -21.72 -54.64
C LEU A 64 3.68 -22.79 -55.74
N ASP A 65 2.54 -23.49 -55.78
CA ASP A 65 1.36 -22.84 -56.31
C ASP A 65 0.01 -23.40 -55.83
N LYS A 66 -0.98 -22.50 -55.89
CA LYS A 66 -2.41 -22.74 -55.72
C LYS A 66 -2.95 -23.63 -56.85
N GLY A 67 -3.89 -24.53 -56.56
CA GLY A 67 -4.73 -25.13 -57.61
C GLY A 67 -5.66 -26.26 -57.16
N ASN A 68 -6.97 -26.02 -57.30
CA ASN A 68 -8.11 -26.91 -57.03
C ASN A 68 -8.09 -28.25 -57.79
N LYS A 69 -8.88 -29.22 -57.29
CA LYS A 69 -9.34 -30.41 -58.03
C LYS A 69 -10.81 -30.28 -58.48
N THR A 70 -11.09 -30.85 -59.66
CA THR A 70 -12.37 -31.31 -60.30
C THR A 70 -13.40 -30.22 -60.66
N ASP A 71 -13.98 -30.09 -61.86
CA ASP A 71 -14.42 -31.07 -62.89
C ASP A 71 -14.43 -30.48 -64.32
N GLY A 72 -14.37 -31.37 -65.33
CA GLY A 72 -15.10 -31.25 -66.60
C GLY A 72 -14.42 -30.60 -67.83
N GLY A 73 -14.30 -31.36 -68.93
CA GLY A 73 -14.52 -30.82 -70.29
C GLY A 73 -13.37 -30.85 -71.32
N ILE A 74 -13.41 -31.87 -72.20
CA ILE A 74 -13.24 -31.83 -73.67
C ILE A 74 -11.93 -31.26 -74.30
N ALA A 75 -11.12 -32.20 -74.81
CA ALA A 75 -10.40 -32.28 -76.10
C ALA A 75 -9.79 -31.02 -76.78
N LYS A 76 -8.48 -31.10 -77.09
CA LYS A 76 -7.91 -31.29 -78.46
C LYS A 76 -6.37 -31.28 -78.45
N ASN A 77 -5.78 -32.17 -79.26
CA ASN A 77 -4.37 -32.26 -79.69
C ASN A 77 -4.09 -31.31 -80.88
N PRO A 78 -2.88 -31.26 -81.47
CA PRO A 78 -1.54 -30.90 -80.97
C PRO A 78 -0.95 -29.75 -81.87
N ASP A 79 0.36 -29.47 -81.80
CA ASP A 79 1.27 -28.82 -82.82
C ASP A 79 2.26 -27.89 -82.11
N GLU A 80 3.57 -28.18 -82.08
CA GLU A 80 4.60 -28.04 -83.12
C GLU A 80 5.21 -26.62 -83.25
N SER A 81 6.55 -26.62 -83.24
CA SER A 81 7.49 -25.64 -83.80
C SER A 81 8.06 -24.54 -82.89
N THR A 82 9.39 -24.59 -82.76
CA THR A 82 10.39 -23.50 -82.88
C THR A 82 10.32 -22.31 -81.89
N ARG A 83 11.40 -21.68 -81.41
CA ARG A 83 12.67 -21.31 -82.05
C ARG A 83 13.63 -20.71 -80.99
N ASN A 84 14.90 -21.10 -81.06
CA ASN A 84 16.15 -20.40 -80.68
C ASN A 84 16.15 -19.16 -79.77
N GLY A 85 17.02 -19.18 -78.75
CA GLY A 85 18.05 -18.14 -78.62
C GLY A 85 18.47 -17.68 -77.22
N LYS A 86 19.70 -18.09 -76.84
CA LYS A 86 20.65 -17.45 -75.90
C LYS A 86 20.37 -17.56 -74.39
N GLU A 87 21.17 -18.37 -73.70
CA GLU A 87 21.50 -18.12 -72.30
C GLU A 87 23.01 -17.94 -72.12
N GLU A 88 23.32 -16.75 -71.63
CA GLU A 88 24.62 -16.18 -71.33
C GLU A 88 24.99 -16.56 -69.90
N TYR A 89 26.17 -17.18 -69.71
CA TYR A 89 26.73 -17.46 -68.38
C TYR A 89 27.02 -16.15 -67.65
N SER A 90 26.18 -15.81 -66.67
CA SER A 90 26.44 -14.71 -65.75
C SER A 90 27.44 -15.12 -64.67
N LYS A 91 28.59 -14.43 -64.66
CA LYS A 91 29.67 -14.48 -63.67
C LYS A 91 29.13 -14.31 -62.24
N TYR A 92 29.45 -15.26 -61.36
CA TYR A 92 29.34 -15.06 -59.93
C TYR A 92 30.30 -13.96 -59.47
N ASN A 93 29.75 -12.93 -58.81
CA ASN A 93 30.45 -11.74 -58.33
C ASN A 93 30.88 -11.93 -56.86
N PRO A 94 32.19 -11.90 -56.54
CA PRO A 94 32.70 -12.16 -55.19
C PRO A 94 32.44 -11.02 -54.18
N ASN A 95 31.76 -9.94 -54.57
CA ASN A 95 31.47 -8.80 -53.70
C ASN A 95 30.00 -8.71 -53.23
N THR A 96 29.28 -9.83 -53.21
CA THR A 96 27.95 -9.86 -52.59
C THR A 96 28.11 -10.15 -51.10
N PRO A 97 27.84 -9.21 -50.18
CA PRO A 97 27.96 -9.49 -48.75
C PRO A 97 26.92 -10.55 -48.40
N CYS A 98 27.40 -11.66 -47.83
CA CYS A 98 26.55 -12.67 -47.23
C CYS A 98 25.89 -12.01 -46.02
N ILE A 99 24.66 -11.50 -46.16
CA ILE A 99 23.85 -11.16 -44.99
C ILE A 99 23.40 -12.50 -44.40
N VAL A 100 24.24 -13.08 -43.57
CA VAL A 100 23.82 -14.11 -42.64
C VAL A 100 22.87 -13.39 -41.69
N ASN A 101 21.57 -13.67 -41.80
CA ASN A 101 20.55 -13.23 -40.83
C ASN A 101 20.73 -13.93 -39.47
N GLY A 102 21.96 -14.13 -39.00
CA GLY A 102 22.28 -14.65 -37.67
C GLY A 102 22.13 -13.60 -36.57
N PHE A 103 21.93 -12.32 -36.92
CA PHE A 103 21.78 -11.24 -35.95
C PHE A 103 20.32 -10.93 -35.56
N LEU A 104 19.32 -11.55 -36.19
CA LEU A 104 17.91 -11.31 -35.87
C LEU A 104 17.38 -12.20 -34.74
N TRP A 105 17.89 -13.43 -34.58
CA TRP A 105 17.41 -14.34 -33.53
C TRP A 105 17.91 -13.95 -32.12
N ILE A 106 19.14 -13.40 -32.00
CA ILE A 106 19.67 -12.90 -30.71
C ILE A 106 18.99 -11.58 -30.30
N LYS A 107 18.54 -10.76 -31.26
CA LYS A 107 17.82 -9.50 -30.98
C LYS A 107 16.37 -9.73 -30.51
N GLU A 108 15.69 -10.74 -31.05
CA GLU A 108 14.32 -11.09 -30.65
C GLU A 108 14.28 -11.64 -29.22
N ASN A 109 15.24 -12.51 -28.88
CA ASN A 109 15.35 -13.09 -27.54
C ASN A 109 15.77 -12.04 -26.51
N ALA A 110 16.74 -11.16 -26.83
CA ALA A 110 17.15 -10.06 -25.95
C ALA A 110 16.02 -9.03 -25.69
N LYS A 111 15.17 -8.74 -26.69
CA LYS A 111 13.98 -7.89 -26.52
C LYS A 111 12.96 -8.53 -25.59
N ASN A 112 12.73 -9.84 -25.70
CA ASN A 112 11.80 -10.56 -24.85
C ASN A 112 12.33 -10.69 -23.41
N HIS A 113 13.64 -10.96 -23.23
CA HIS A 113 14.28 -10.92 -21.91
C HIS A 113 14.20 -9.54 -21.25
N MET A 114 14.43 -8.46 -22.02
CA MET A 114 14.33 -7.08 -21.51
C MET A 114 12.90 -6.71 -21.11
N LYS A 115 11.88 -7.21 -21.82
CA LYS A 115 10.47 -7.05 -21.44
C LYS A 115 10.14 -7.82 -20.16
N ILE A 116 10.58 -9.06 -20.05
CA ILE A 116 10.34 -9.91 -18.86
C ILE A 116 10.99 -9.29 -17.62
N THR A 117 12.25 -8.84 -17.70
CA THR A 117 12.92 -8.18 -16.56
C THR A 117 12.23 -6.88 -16.17
N THR A 118 11.73 -6.11 -17.14
CA THR A 118 10.98 -4.88 -16.86
C THR A 118 9.67 -5.18 -16.13
N ILE A 119 8.94 -6.22 -16.56
CA ILE A 119 7.71 -6.67 -15.89
C ILE A 119 8.02 -7.12 -14.46
N ILE A 120 9.09 -7.90 -14.25
CA ILE A 120 9.51 -8.34 -12.91
C ILE A 120 9.83 -7.15 -12.01
N ILE A 121 10.57 -6.15 -12.51
CA ILE A 121 10.89 -4.94 -11.76
C ILE A 121 9.62 -4.17 -11.37
N ILE A 122 8.66 -4.02 -12.30
CA ILE A 122 7.38 -3.35 -12.02
C ILE A 122 6.61 -4.11 -10.94
N VAL A 123 6.53 -5.44 -11.03
CA VAL A 123 5.85 -6.27 -10.03
C VAL A 123 6.52 -6.14 -8.66
N VAL A 124 7.85 -6.15 -8.59
CA VAL A 124 8.59 -5.96 -7.34
C VAL A 124 8.32 -4.57 -6.76
N ILE A 125 8.35 -3.51 -7.58
CA ILE A 125 8.03 -2.15 -7.14
C ILE A 125 6.58 -2.07 -6.62
N CYS A 126 5.62 -2.71 -7.29
CA CYS A 126 4.23 -2.76 -6.83
C CYS A 126 4.10 -3.49 -5.49
N ILE A 127 4.79 -4.63 -5.32
CA ILE A 127 4.79 -5.37 -4.04
C ILE A 127 5.39 -4.52 -2.92
N LEU A 128 6.52 -3.85 -3.17
CA LEU A 128 7.15 -2.94 -2.19
C LEU A 128 6.26 -1.74 -1.86
N ALA A 129 5.58 -1.16 -2.86
CA ALA A 129 4.63 -0.08 -2.65
C ALA A 129 3.43 -0.53 -1.82
N ILE A 130 2.86 -1.71 -2.10
CA ILE A 130 1.76 -2.29 -1.31
C ILE A 130 2.23 -2.57 0.13
N ALA A 131 3.43 -3.10 0.32
CA ALA A 131 3.99 -3.37 1.64
C ALA A 131 4.21 -2.11 2.50
N ILE A 132 4.34 -0.92 1.88
CA ILE A 132 4.46 0.36 2.58
C ILE A 132 3.09 1.04 2.74
N ILE A 133 2.29 1.06 1.68
CA ILE A 133 1.00 1.77 1.63
C ILE A 133 -0.04 1.04 2.49
N VAL A 134 -0.12 -0.29 2.45
CA VAL A 134 -1.14 -1.04 3.20
C VAL A 134 -0.97 -0.84 4.71
N PRO A 135 0.22 -0.98 5.32
CA PRO A 135 0.40 -0.66 6.73
C PRO A 135 0.12 0.81 7.05
N ALA A 136 0.57 1.75 6.22
CA ALA A 136 0.32 3.18 6.44
C ALA A 136 -1.19 3.53 6.40
N VAL A 137 -1.94 2.92 5.47
CA VAL A 137 -3.40 3.08 5.36
C VAL A 137 -4.12 2.36 6.50
N LEU A 138 -3.67 1.18 6.92
CA LEU A 138 -4.21 0.46 8.07
C LEU A 138 -3.94 1.19 9.40
N LEU A 139 -2.80 1.90 9.50
CA LEU A 139 -2.42 2.70 10.66
C LEU A 139 -2.99 4.12 10.64
N SER A 140 -3.56 4.57 9.52
CA SER A 140 -4.24 5.87 9.44
C SER A 140 -5.55 5.82 10.23
N ARG A 141 -5.45 6.05 11.54
CA ARG A 141 -6.61 6.32 12.37
C ARG A 141 -7.29 7.57 11.83
N LYS A 142 -8.47 7.39 11.25
CA LYS A 142 -9.32 8.49 10.77
C LYS A 142 -9.48 9.51 11.90
N LYS A 143 -8.92 10.71 11.78
CA LYS A 143 -9.09 11.75 12.81
C LYS A 143 -10.59 12.04 12.96
N SER A 144 -11.09 12.07 14.19
CA SER A 144 -12.47 12.47 14.45
C SER A 144 -12.63 13.96 14.15
N SER A 145 -13.62 14.33 13.36
CA SER A 145 -13.88 15.74 13.03
C SER A 145 -14.67 16.48 14.11
N PHE A 146 -15.22 15.79 15.10
CA PHE A 146 -16.08 16.38 16.14
C PHE A 146 -15.51 16.25 17.56
N ILE A 147 -14.36 15.61 17.72
CA ILE A 147 -13.61 15.55 18.98
C ILE A 147 -12.42 16.48 18.87
N LEU A 148 -12.43 17.56 19.68
CA LEU A 148 -11.27 18.43 19.86
C LEU A 148 -10.22 17.70 20.67
N SER A 149 -9.00 17.64 20.13
CA SER A 149 -7.89 17.00 20.83
C SER A 149 -7.45 17.80 22.03
N ARG A 150 -6.71 17.17 22.95
CA ARG A 150 -6.12 17.84 24.11
C ARG A 150 -5.38 19.12 23.77
N SER A 151 -4.56 19.11 22.72
CA SER A 151 -3.83 20.29 22.27
C SER A 151 -4.75 21.39 21.72
N ASP A 152 -5.85 21.01 21.05
CA ASP A 152 -6.75 21.97 20.41
C ASP A 152 -7.55 22.80 21.43
N TRP A 153 -7.84 22.25 22.62
CA TRP A 153 -8.47 23.00 23.72
C TRP A 153 -7.50 23.52 24.78
N GLY A 154 -6.19 23.30 24.59
CA GLY A 154 -5.16 23.78 25.52
C GLY A 154 -5.15 23.05 26.86
N ALA A 155 -5.30 21.72 26.83
CA ALA A 155 -5.15 20.88 28.01
C ALA A 155 -3.74 20.99 28.60
N LEU A 156 -3.64 20.99 29.93
CA LEU A 156 -2.38 20.73 30.60
C LEU A 156 -1.95 19.28 30.38
N ASP A 157 -0.65 19.02 30.41
CA ASP A 157 -0.13 17.66 30.45
C ASP A 157 -0.49 16.99 31.79
N PRO A 158 -0.67 15.66 31.81
CA PRO A 158 -0.86 14.94 33.06
C PRO A 158 0.31 15.20 34.03
N SER A 159 0.01 15.47 35.30
CA SER A 159 1.03 15.74 36.33
C SER A 159 1.76 14.49 36.83
N GLY A 160 1.32 13.29 36.41
CA GLY A 160 1.87 12.02 36.84
C GLY A 160 1.73 10.92 35.79
N VAL A 161 2.24 9.73 36.13
CA VAL A 161 2.20 8.56 35.25
C VAL A 161 0.76 8.10 35.05
N THR A 162 0.32 8.05 33.80
CA THR A 162 -1.01 7.58 33.44
C THR A 162 -1.04 6.06 33.34
N THR A 163 -2.18 5.47 33.72
CA THR A 163 -2.38 4.01 33.60
C THR A 163 -3.07 3.70 32.26
N PRO A 164 -2.55 2.75 31.46
CA PRO A 164 -3.23 2.31 30.25
C PRO A 164 -4.60 1.71 30.55
N LEU A 165 -5.61 2.06 29.76
CA LEU A 165 -6.94 1.46 29.80
C LEU A 165 -6.98 0.25 28.86
N PRO A 166 -7.26 -0.96 29.35
CA PRO A 166 -7.49 -2.12 28.49
C PRO A 166 -8.74 -1.91 27.63
N THR A 167 -8.61 -2.09 26.31
CA THR A 167 -9.70 -1.95 25.35
C THR A 167 -9.89 -3.22 24.53
N PRO A 168 -11.12 -3.57 24.11
CA PRO A 168 -12.36 -2.81 24.28
C PRO A 168 -12.88 -2.79 25.73
N VAL A 169 -13.45 -1.66 26.18
CA VAL A 169 -14.12 -1.57 27.48
C VAL A 169 -15.55 -2.09 27.42
N ASN A 170 -16.02 -2.68 28.51
CA ASN A 170 -17.40 -3.20 28.60
C ASN A 170 -18.40 -2.19 29.16
N TYR A 171 -17.96 -1.00 29.60
CA TYR A 171 -18.81 -0.02 30.26
C TYR A 171 -18.62 1.38 29.68
N VAL A 172 -19.74 2.08 29.48
CA VAL A 172 -19.76 3.52 29.22
C VAL A 172 -20.56 4.18 30.34
N ILE A 173 -19.97 5.16 31.01
CA ILE A 173 -20.58 5.80 32.18
C ILE A 173 -20.83 7.27 31.89
N ILE A 174 -22.10 7.66 31.96
CA ILE A 174 -22.51 9.05 31.73
C ILE A 174 -22.47 9.85 33.03
N HIS A 175 -21.83 11.01 32.94
CA HIS A 175 -21.71 12.01 33.99
C HIS A 175 -22.24 13.37 33.51
N HIS A 176 -22.49 14.27 34.45
CA HIS A 176 -22.41 15.72 34.22
C HIS A 176 -21.20 16.30 34.96
N THR A 177 -20.78 17.50 34.61
CA THR A 177 -19.65 18.17 35.28
C THR A 177 -20.08 18.96 36.52
N ALA A 178 -21.38 19.22 36.69
CA ALA A 178 -21.91 20.12 37.72
C ALA A 178 -21.31 21.55 37.64
N THR A 179 -20.94 21.97 36.44
CA THR A 179 -20.47 23.33 36.15
C THR A 179 -21.58 24.15 35.51
N GLU A 180 -21.28 25.41 35.19
CA GLU A 180 -22.09 26.19 34.26
C GLU A 180 -22.20 25.50 32.90
N ASN A 181 -23.34 25.69 32.24
CA ASN A 181 -23.55 25.26 30.87
C ASN A 181 -22.73 26.15 29.92
N CYS A 182 -22.24 25.59 28.82
CA CYS A 182 -21.55 26.35 27.78
C CYS A 182 -22.32 26.28 26.45
N THR A 183 -22.29 27.35 25.65
CA THR A 183 -23.06 27.44 24.39
C THR A 183 -22.20 27.62 23.15
N ASN A 184 -20.95 28.04 23.34
CA ASN A 184 -19.93 28.20 22.30
C ASN A 184 -18.62 27.58 22.76
N GLN A 185 -17.72 27.38 21.81
CA GLN A 185 -16.46 26.67 22.02
C GLN A 185 -15.59 27.34 23.10
N ASP A 186 -15.47 28.67 23.10
CA ASP A 186 -14.62 29.39 24.07
C ASP A 186 -15.11 29.19 25.51
N GLN A 187 -16.43 29.24 25.73
CA GLN A 187 -17.02 28.95 27.04
C GLN A 187 -16.77 27.51 27.46
N CYS A 188 -16.95 26.55 26.54
CA CYS A 188 -16.72 25.16 26.85
C CYS A 188 -15.24 24.90 27.18
N ILE A 189 -14.31 25.45 26.41
CA ILE A 189 -12.87 25.36 26.67
C ILE A 189 -12.51 25.93 28.04
N LYS A 190 -13.05 27.11 28.40
CA LYS A 190 -12.84 27.70 29.75
C LYS A 190 -13.34 26.77 30.85
N ASN A 191 -14.52 26.18 30.68
CA ASN A 191 -15.05 25.21 31.64
C ASN A 191 -14.16 23.97 31.73
N LEU A 192 -13.67 23.43 30.61
CA LEU A 192 -12.76 22.29 30.59
C LEU A 192 -11.45 22.56 31.32
N GLN A 193 -10.83 23.70 31.07
CA GLN A 193 -9.59 24.12 31.75
C GLN A 193 -9.81 24.28 33.26
N TYR A 194 -10.93 24.88 33.65
CA TYR A 194 -11.33 24.96 35.06
C TYR A 194 -11.51 23.58 35.69
N ILE A 195 -12.23 22.67 35.03
CA ILE A 195 -12.45 21.29 35.51
C ILE A 195 -11.12 20.53 35.63
N GLN A 196 -10.23 20.63 34.63
CA GLN A 196 -8.92 19.97 34.67
C GLN A 196 -8.11 20.48 35.86
N LYS A 197 -8.01 21.81 36.00
CA LYS A 197 -7.29 22.45 37.11
C LYS A 197 -7.86 22.02 38.47
N PHE A 198 -9.18 22.06 38.64
CA PHE A 198 -9.83 21.62 39.86
C PHE A 198 -9.56 20.14 40.17
N HIS A 199 -9.60 19.26 39.16
CA HIS A 199 -9.27 17.85 39.36
C HIS A 199 -7.81 17.63 39.77
N MET A 200 -6.87 18.38 39.19
CA MET A 200 -5.45 18.23 39.49
C MET A 200 -5.06 18.85 40.83
N GLU A 201 -5.57 20.05 41.13
CA GLU A 201 -5.16 20.81 42.32
C GLU A 201 -5.99 20.49 43.56
N SER A 202 -7.26 20.13 43.40
CA SER A 202 -8.19 19.94 44.53
C SER A 202 -8.60 18.49 44.76
N ARG A 203 -8.41 17.60 43.77
CA ARG A 203 -8.70 16.16 43.90
C ARG A 203 -7.47 15.27 43.78
N ASP A 204 -6.28 15.86 43.61
CA ASP A 204 -5.01 15.16 43.43
C ASP A 204 -5.02 14.15 42.26
N PHE A 205 -5.87 14.38 41.25
CA PHE A 205 -5.86 13.55 40.06
C PHE A 205 -4.69 13.95 39.17
N TYR A 206 -4.07 12.99 38.49
CA TYR A 206 -3.00 13.32 37.54
C TYR A 206 -3.47 14.12 36.32
N ASP A 207 -4.77 14.13 36.05
CA ASP A 207 -5.38 14.82 34.91
C ASP A 207 -6.88 14.95 35.13
N ILE A 208 -7.59 15.64 34.21
CA ILE A 208 -9.06 15.67 34.15
C ILE A 208 -9.64 14.26 34.30
N GLY A 209 -10.62 14.06 35.18
CA GLY A 209 -11.08 12.71 35.54
C GLY A 209 -11.86 11.96 34.45
N TYR A 210 -12.38 12.65 33.45
CA TYR A 210 -13.22 12.05 32.40
C TYR A 210 -12.40 11.66 31.16
N ASN A 211 -12.81 10.60 30.46
CA ASN A 211 -12.21 10.23 29.17
C ASN A 211 -12.61 11.22 28.09
N PHE A 212 -13.90 11.58 28.04
CA PHE A 212 -14.43 12.57 27.11
C PHE A 212 -15.38 13.53 27.83
N LEU A 213 -15.45 14.75 27.31
CA LEU A 213 -16.44 15.74 27.71
C LEU A 213 -17.23 16.17 26.48
N VAL A 214 -18.52 16.39 26.63
CA VAL A 214 -19.37 16.89 25.55
C VAL A 214 -19.88 18.27 25.92
N GLY A 215 -19.58 19.26 25.08
CA GLY A 215 -19.94 20.65 25.29
C GLY A 215 -21.35 20.95 24.80
N GLY A 216 -22.01 21.91 25.45
CA GLY A 216 -23.30 22.41 24.99
C GLY A 216 -23.22 23.17 23.66
N ASP A 217 -22.01 23.40 23.12
CA ASP A 217 -21.71 23.87 21.76
C ASP A 217 -21.88 22.80 20.67
N GLY A 218 -22.03 21.53 21.06
CA GLY A 218 -22.19 20.40 20.14
C GLY A 218 -20.87 19.73 19.72
N GLN A 219 -19.78 20.02 20.42
CA GLN A 219 -18.49 19.36 20.21
C GLN A 219 -18.18 18.40 21.36
N ALA A 220 -17.36 17.40 21.06
CA ALA A 220 -16.72 16.57 22.08
C ALA A 220 -15.28 17.05 22.28
N TYR A 221 -14.77 16.80 23.46
CA TYR A 221 -13.43 17.20 23.88
C TYR A 221 -12.73 16.00 24.49
N GLU A 222 -11.52 15.74 24.02
CA GLU A 222 -10.67 14.69 24.56
C GLU A 222 -10.19 15.07 25.96
N GLY A 223 -10.65 14.34 26.97
CA GLY A 223 -10.06 14.35 28.30
C GLY A 223 -8.88 13.39 28.32
N ARG A 224 -9.01 12.29 29.07
CA ARG A 224 -7.99 11.21 29.05
C ARG A 224 -8.02 10.37 27.76
N GLY A 225 -9.04 10.52 26.93
CA GLY A 225 -9.14 9.84 25.64
C GLY A 225 -9.42 8.35 25.76
N TRP A 226 -9.11 7.60 24.70
CA TRP A 226 -9.53 6.20 24.53
C TRP A 226 -8.70 5.17 25.30
N THR A 227 -7.42 5.45 25.52
CA THR A 227 -6.43 4.43 25.94
C THR A 227 -5.85 4.68 27.32
N VAL A 228 -6.38 5.67 28.06
CA VAL A 228 -5.92 6.02 29.39
C VAL A 228 -7.05 5.88 30.40
N GLU A 229 -6.74 5.27 31.53
CA GLU A 229 -7.69 5.05 32.62
C GLU A 229 -8.22 6.38 33.17
N GLY A 230 -9.54 6.43 33.38
CA GLY A 230 -10.27 7.54 33.99
C GLY A 230 -9.92 7.80 35.46
N ALA A 231 -10.52 8.85 36.02
CA ALA A 231 -10.68 9.04 37.47
C ALA A 231 -12.11 9.52 37.80
N HIS A 232 -13.08 9.12 36.98
CA HIS A 232 -14.46 9.60 37.05
C HIS A 232 -15.34 8.77 37.99
N LEU A 233 -15.01 7.49 38.23
CA LEU A 233 -15.77 6.63 39.11
C LEU A 233 -14.92 5.49 39.72
N PHE A 234 -14.83 5.49 41.05
CA PHE A 234 -14.12 4.45 41.80
C PHE A 234 -14.66 3.05 41.47
N GLY A 235 -13.76 2.09 41.26
CA GLY A 235 -14.09 0.71 40.90
C GLY A 235 -14.47 0.47 39.43
N TYR A 236 -14.58 1.52 38.61
CA TYR A 236 -14.93 1.42 37.19
C TYR A 236 -13.93 2.07 36.22
N ASN A 237 -13.07 2.96 36.71
CA ASN A 237 -12.08 3.68 35.89
C ASN A 237 -11.28 2.75 34.94
N SER A 238 -10.81 1.60 35.41
CA SER A 238 -9.96 0.66 34.66
C SER A 238 -10.69 -0.22 33.64
N LYS A 239 -12.02 -0.09 33.52
CA LYS A 239 -12.87 -0.92 32.65
C LYS A 239 -13.99 -0.15 31.97
N SER A 240 -13.93 1.19 31.99
CA SER A 240 -14.99 2.03 31.45
C SER A 240 -14.47 3.28 30.79
N ILE A 241 -15.26 3.81 29.85
CA ILE A 241 -15.10 5.15 29.30
C ILE A 241 -16.11 6.07 29.99
N GLY A 242 -15.60 7.05 30.73
CA GLY A 242 -16.42 8.11 31.35
C GLY A 242 -16.65 9.27 30.39
N ILE A 243 -17.92 9.57 30.09
CA ILE A 243 -18.31 10.71 29.24
C ILE A 243 -19.11 11.70 30.09
N ALA A 244 -18.58 12.92 30.24
CA ALA A 244 -19.23 13.97 31.02
C ALA A 244 -19.88 15.04 30.15
N PHE A 245 -21.15 15.33 30.41
CA PHE A 245 -21.83 16.49 29.85
C PHE A 245 -21.39 17.75 30.60
N VAL A 246 -20.81 18.71 29.88
CA VAL A 246 -20.43 20.01 30.47
C VAL A 246 -21.70 20.78 30.81
N GLY A 247 -21.96 20.92 32.10
CA GLY A 247 -23.16 21.58 32.64
C GLY A 247 -23.74 20.91 33.88
N THR A 248 -24.91 21.40 34.29
CA THR A 248 -25.71 20.87 35.39
C THR A 248 -27.12 20.55 34.89
N PHE A 249 -27.50 19.27 34.94
CA PHE A 249 -28.72 18.76 34.30
C PHE A 249 -29.69 18.11 35.29
N ASN A 250 -29.77 18.68 36.49
CA ASN A 250 -30.76 18.29 37.49
C ASN A 250 -32.16 18.64 37.02
N ASP A 251 -32.37 19.87 36.56
CA ASP A 251 -33.69 20.41 36.20
C ASP A 251 -33.78 20.86 34.73
N ILE A 252 -32.64 20.97 34.05
CA ILE A 252 -32.54 21.47 32.67
C ILE A 252 -32.05 20.34 31.77
N MET A 253 -32.72 20.16 30.63
CA MET A 253 -32.30 19.19 29.61
C MET A 253 -31.07 19.70 28.87
N PRO A 254 -30.05 18.85 28.59
CA PRO A 254 -28.98 19.24 27.70
C PRO A 254 -29.51 19.61 26.30
N PRO A 255 -28.87 20.56 25.60
CA PRO A 255 -29.16 20.80 24.19
C PRO A 255 -29.07 19.51 23.38
N LYS A 256 -29.99 19.32 22.44
CA LYS A 256 -30.05 18.11 21.60
C LYS A 256 -28.71 17.78 20.93
N ARG A 257 -27.99 18.80 20.44
CA ARG A 257 -26.66 18.66 19.84
C ARG A 257 -25.62 18.04 20.79
N GLN A 258 -25.73 18.30 22.10
CA GLN A 258 -24.84 17.74 23.13
C GLN A 258 -25.11 16.25 23.35
N ILE A 259 -26.38 15.83 23.29
CA ILE A 259 -26.78 14.41 23.33
C ILE A 259 -26.30 13.69 22.06
N GLU A 260 -26.56 14.28 20.89
CA GLU A 260 -26.15 13.72 19.61
C GLU A 260 -24.62 13.54 19.51
N VAL A 261 -23.83 14.51 20.01
CA VAL A 261 -22.36 14.37 19.98
C VAL A 261 -21.88 13.29 20.96
N CYS A 262 -22.51 13.12 22.13
CA CYS A 262 -22.22 12.00 23.02
C CYS A 262 -22.44 10.65 22.34
N GLN A 263 -23.60 10.48 21.69
CA GLN A 263 -23.90 9.26 20.94
C GLN A 263 -22.91 9.03 19.79
N LYS A 264 -22.43 10.09 19.12
CA LYS A 264 -21.36 10.00 18.12
C LYS A 264 -20.03 9.56 18.73
N VAL A 265 -19.65 10.04 19.92
CA VAL A 265 -18.45 9.57 20.63
C VAL A 265 -18.57 8.06 20.89
N ILE A 266 -19.69 7.61 21.46
CA ILE A 266 -19.93 6.18 21.73
C ILE A 266 -19.84 5.36 20.44
N LYS A 267 -20.53 5.79 19.38
CA LYS A 267 -20.50 5.13 18.09
C LYS A 267 -19.07 5.02 17.54
N GLN A 268 -18.28 6.07 17.65
CA GLN A 268 -16.89 6.05 17.19
C GLN A 268 -16.04 5.08 18.02
N GLY A 269 -16.27 4.99 19.34
CA GLY A 269 -15.62 4.00 20.19
C GLY A 269 -15.95 2.56 19.79
N LEU A 270 -17.20 2.29 19.37
CA LEU A 270 -17.62 1.00 18.81
C LEU A 270 -16.91 0.72 17.47
N ASP A 271 -16.96 1.69 16.54
CA ASP A 271 -16.37 1.56 15.20
C ASP A 271 -14.85 1.30 15.28
N TRP A 272 -14.18 1.86 16.29
CA TRP A 272 -12.73 1.74 16.50
C TRP A 272 -12.34 0.65 17.49
N SER A 273 -13.28 -0.17 17.95
CA SER A 273 -13.04 -1.27 18.91
C SER A 273 -12.43 -0.83 20.25
N TYR A 274 -12.69 0.42 20.67
CA TYR A 274 -12.38 0.89 22.01
C TYR A 274 -13.50 0.57 23.00
N ILE A 275 -14.73 0.47 22.52
CA ILE A 275 -15.91 0.08 23.28
C ILE A 275 -16.39 -1.26 22.72
N ASP A 276 -16.71 -2.20 23.61
CA ASP A 276 -17.20 -3.51 23.24
C ASP A 276 -18.60 -3.41 22.60
N LYS A 277 -18.93 -4.31 21.67
CA LYS A 277 -20.24 -4.29 20.99
C LYS A 277 -21.39 -4.53 21.96
N ASP A 278 -21.15 -5.30 23.02
CA ASP A 278 -22.13 -5.63 24.06
C ASP A 278 -21.90 -4.79 25.33
N TYR A 279 -21.34 -3.58 25.18
CA TYR A 279 -21.11 -2.68 26.31
C TYR A 279 -22.40 -2.40 27.09
N LYS A 280 -22.24 -2.10 28.38
CA LYS A 280 -23.29 -1.62 29.27
C LYS A 280 -23.22 -0.10 29.37
N LEU A 281 -24.31 0.57 29.06
CA LEU A 281 -24.49 2.01 29.30
C LEU A 281 -25.07 2.20 30.69
N LEU A 282 -24.36 2.97 31.52
CA LEU A 282 -24.73 3.27 32.89
C LEU A 282 -24.62 4.78 33.16
N ALA A 283 -25.26 5.23 34.21
CA ALA A 283 -25.14 6.56 34.77
C ALA A 283 -24.40 6.49 36.11
N ALA A 284 -23.57 7.49 36.42
CA ALA A 284 -22.74 7.49 37.63
C ALA A 284 -23.53 7.22 38.92
N ARG A 285 -24.72 7.79 39.05
CA ARG A 285 -25.64 7.58 40.19
C ARG A 285 -26.10 6.15 40.43
N GLN A 286 -26.00 5.25 39.45
CA GLN A 286 -26.33 3.83 39.66
C GLN A 286 -25.25 3.12 40.47
N LEU A 287 -24.03 3.68 40.50
CA LEU A 287 -22.83 3.01 40.98
C LEU A 287 -22.22 3.69 42.20
N ALA A 288 -22.59 4.93 42.48
CA ALA A 288 -22.11 5.71 43.63
C ALA A 288 -23.21 6.64 44.15
N GLY A 289 -23.07 7.10 45.40
CA GLY A 289 -23.94 8.10 46.02
C GLY A 289 -23.71 9.51 45.45
N THR A 290 -24.03 9.70 44.17
CA THR A 290 -23.91 10.98 43.44
C THR A 290 -25.19 11.30 42.69
N GLU A 291 -25.48 12.58 42.47
CA GLU A 291 -26.57 13.00 41.58
C GLU A 291 -26.18 12.93 40.10
N SER A 292 -24.90 12.79 39.75
CA SER A 292 -24.47 12.76 38.34
C SER A 292 -25.13 11.59 37.58
N PRO A 293 -25.67 11.79 36.35
CA PRO A 293 -25.53 12.95 35.46
C PRO A 293 -26.63 14.03 35.58
N GLY A 294 -27.39 14.03 36.67
CA GLY A 294 -28.54 14.91 36.89
C GLY A 294 -29.87 14.28 36.46
N ALA A 295 -30.96 14.66 37.13
CA ALA A 295 -32.22 13.93 37.06
C ALA A 295 -32.84 13.94 35.66
N VAL A 296 -32.80 15.07 34.97
CA VAL A 296 -33.34 15.21 33.61
C VAL A 296 -32.49 14.44 32.60
N LEU A 297 -31.16 14.58 32.62
CA LEU A 297 -30.29 13.81 31.73
C LEU A 297 -30.35 12.31 32.02
N TYR A 298 -30.45 11.90 33.29
CA TYR A 298 -30.65 10.50 33.66
C TYR A 298 -31.96 9.94 33.08
N ALA A 299 -33.04 10.72 33.07
CA ALA A 299 -34.30 10.30 32.48
C ALA A 299 -34.15 10.00 30.98
N ASP A 300 -33.38 10.82 30.26
CA ASP A 300 -33.10 10.63 28.84
C ASP A 300 -32.18 9.44 28.56
N VAL A 301 -31.07 9.29 29.30
CA VAL A 301 -30.09 8.20 29.11
C VAL A 301 -30.73 6.82 29.28
N LYS A 302 -31.75 6.68 30.13
CA LYS A 302 -32.52 5.42 30.28
C LYS A 302 -33.20 4.94 29.00
N THR A 303 -33.40 5.83 28.03
CA THR A 303 -34.04 5.53 26.74
C THR A 303 -33.03 5.09 25.67
N TRP A 304 -31.73 5.22 25.94
CA TRP A 304 -30.70 4.95 24.95
C TRP A 304 -30.45 3.44 24.80
N PRO A 305 -29.93 3.00 23.63
CA PRO A 305 -29.43 1.63 23.46
C PRO A 305 -28.39 1.27 24.52
N HIS A 306 -28.29 -0.01 24.84
CA HIS A 306 -27.36 -0.57 25.85
C HIS A 306 -27.58 -0.10 27.29
N TRP A 307 -28.65 0.65 27.57
CA TRP A 307 -29.01 1.01 28.93
C TRP A 307 -29.24 -0.23 29.79
N VAL A 308 -28.55 -0.29 30.94
CA VAL A 308 -28.74 -1.35 31.93
C VAL A 308 -29.41 -0.76 33.17
N LYS A 309 -30.59 -1.28 33.52
CA LYS A 309 -31.36 -0.80 34.69
C LYS A 309 -30.65 -1.09 36.01
N GLU A 310 -30.08 -2.30 36.13
CA GLU A 310 -29.39 -2.79 37.33
C GLU A 310 -28.01 -3.31 36.93
N PRO A 311 -26.92 -2.64 37.36
CA PRO A 311 -25.56 -2.84 36.84
C PRO A 311 -24.95 -4.23 37.09
#